data_AF-A0A661UTZ7-F1
#
_entry.id   AF-A0A661UTZ7-F1
#
_cell.length_a   1.000
_cell.length_b   1.000
_cell.length_c   1.000
_cell.angle_alpha   90.00
_cell.angle_beta   90.00
_cell.angle_gamma   90.00
#
_symmetry.space_group_name_H-M   'P 1'
#
loop_
_entity.id
_entity.type
_entity.pdbx_description
1 polymer ?
#
loop_
_entity_poly.entity_id
_entity_poly.type
_entity_poly.pdbx_seq_one_letter_code
_entity_poly.pdbx_strand_id
1 'polypeptide(L)'
;MAAFVGTETIVPGRVQEVADGLAAVKVGERLIEAGGEVAAGDGVLVCIRPEDVTLGPPGDGGPTSARNRLPATVTRITPAGPWVRVELDAGFPLVALITKQSLEELSLAPGSAAVATLKATAVHLIRRQVTGDR
;
A
#
# COMPACT_ATOMS: atom_id res chain seq x y z
N MET A 1 4.40 15.73 -1.13
CA MET A 1 5.41 14.89 -1.81
C MET A 1 5.52 13.59 -1.05
N ALA A 2 5.15 12.47 -1.67
CA ALA A 2 5.53 11.15 -1.17
C ALA A 2 7.00 10.95 -1.54
N ALA A 3 7.85 10.63 -0.56
CA ALA A 3 9.24 10.31 -0.82
C ALA A 3 9.36 8.79 -0.94
N PHE A 4 9.83 8.30 -2.10
CA PHE A 4 10.35 6.94 -2.20
C PHE A 4 11.66 6.88 -1.45
N VAL A 5 11.66 6.37 -0.23
CA VAL A 5 12.90 5.98 0.45
C VAL A 5 13.17 4.53 0.06
N GLY A 6 13.68 4.32 -1.16
CA GLY A 6 14.37 3.13 -1.69
C GLY A 6 13.69 1.75 -1.62
N THR A 7 13.11 1.39 -0.49
CA THR A 7 12.67 0.04 -0.12
C THR A 7 11.21 -0.02 0.29
N GLU A 8 10.54 1.10 0.61
CA GLU A 8 9.17 1.07 1.17
C GLU A 8 8.29 2.16 0.56
N THR A 9 6.98 1.91 0.52
CA THR A 9 5.98 2.95 0.24
C THR A 9 5.75 3.72 1.53
N ILE A 10 6.00 5.04 1.52
CA ILE A 10 5.79 5.91 2.69
C ILE A 10 4.94 7.10 2.24
N VAL A 11 3.70 7.15 2.71
CA VAL A 11 2.72 8.17 2.32
C VAL A 11 2.02 8.76 3.55
N PRO A 12 1.77 10.08 3.58
CA PRO A 12 1.03 10.68 4.68
C PRO A 12 -0.43 10.24 4.65
N GLY A 13 -1.00 10.01 5.83
CA GLY A 13 -2.41 9.69 6.02
C GLY A 13 -3.00 10.34 7.24
N ARG A 14 -4.33 10.27 7.34
CA ARG A 14 -5.07 10.72 8.53
C ARG A 14 -6.03 9.62 8.97
N VAL A 15 -5.98 9.27 10.26
CA VAL A 15 -6.90 8.30 10.84
C VAL A 15 -8.30 8.90 10.85
N GLN A 16 -9.28 8.24 10.21
CA GLN A 16 -10.68 8.67 10.23
C GLN A 16 -11.42 8.07 11.41
N GLU A 17 -11.24 6.77 11.61
CA GLU A 17 -11.91 5.99 12.64
C GLU A 17 -11.01 4.84 13.11
N VAL A 18 -11.30 4.35 14.32
CA VAL A 18 -10.65 3.19 14.91
C VAL A 18 -11.73 2.31 15.52
N ALA A 19 -11.78 1.04 15.11
CA ALA A 19 -12.72 0.05 15.59
C ALA A 19 -12.02 -1.30 15.69
N ASP A 20 -12.27 -2.03 16.78
CA ASP A 20 -11.75 -3.40 17.00
C ASP A 20 -10.22 -3.55 16.80
N GLY A 21 -9.45 -2.52 17.17
CA GLY A 21 -7.99 -2.49 17.03
C GLY A 21 -7.49 -2.24 15.59
N LEU A 22 -8.39 -1.95 14.65
CA LEU A 22 -8.10 -1.54 13.29
C LEU A 22 -8.38 -0.05 13.11
N ALA A 23 -7.43 0.66 12.52
CA ALA A 23 -7.56 2.04 12.12
C ALA A 23 -7.90 2.11 10.63
N ALA A 24 -8.91 2.90 10.28
CA ALA A 24 -9.19 3.27 8.90
C ALA A 24 -8.51 4.60 8.59
N VAL A 25 -7.47 4.55 7.75
CA VAL A 25 -6.58 5.68 7.45
C VAL A 25 -6.84 6.20 6.05
N LYS A 26 -7.20 7.49 5.94
CA LYS A 26 -7.33 8.17 4.66
C LYS A 26 -5.95 8.48 4.08
N VAL A 27 -5.67 7.95 2.89
CA VAL A 27 -4.47 8.22 2.10
C VAL A 27 -4.91 8.72 0.72
N GLY A 28 -4.76 10.01 0.47
CA GLY A 28 -5.38 10.65 -0.70
C GLY A 28 -6.90 10.45 -0.69
N GLU A 29 -7.44 9.78 -1.71
CA GLU A 29 -8.85 9.41 -1.83
C GLU A 29 -9.18 7.99 -1.36
N ARG A 30 -8.17 7.20 -0.96
CA ARG A 30 -8.34 5.82 -0.51
C ARG A 30 -8.44 5.72 1.00
N LEU A 31 -9.16 4.70 1.46
CA LEU A 31 -9.18 4.27 2.85
C LEU A 31 -8.35 2.99 2.98
N ILE A 32 -7.39 2.99 3.91
CA ILE A 32 -6.50 1.86 4.19
C ILE A 32 -6.76 1.40 5.61
N GLU A 33 -7.09 0.12 5.77
CA GLU A 33 -7.17 -0.54 7.08
C GLU A 33 -5.77 -0.92 7.55
N ALA A 34 -5.44 -0.54 8.78
CA ALA A 34 -4.16 -0.83 9.39
C ALA A 34 -4.34 -1.24 10.85
N GLY A 35 -3.55 -2.20 11.31
CA GLY A 35 -3.42 -2.46 12.75
C GLY A 35 -2.55 -1.40 13.40
N GLY A 36 -2.90 -0.98 14.62
CA GLY A 36 -2.02 -0.11 15.40
C GLY A 36 -2.73 0.70 16.47
N GLU A 37 -1.96 1.16 17.44
CA GLU A 37 -2.43 2.06 18.48
C GLU A 37 -2.38 3.50 17.97
N VAL A 38 -3.50 4.01 17.47
CA VAL A 38 -3.70 5.39 17.00
C VAL A 38 -5.10 5.86 17.39
N ALA A 39 -5.33 7.17 17.34
CA ALA A 39 -6.63 7.76 17.60
C ALA A 39 -7.22 8.41 16.33
N ALA A 40 -8.56 8.45 16.24
CA ALA A 40 -9.24 9.19 15.19
C ALA A 40 -8.76 10.65 15.17
N GLY A 41 -8.45 11.15 13.98
CA GLY A 41 -7.90 12.48 13.77
C GLY A 41 -6.37 12.55 13.70
N ASP A 42 -5.65 11.52 14.16
CA ASP A 42 -4.18 11.47 14.14
C ASP A 42 -3.63 11.62 12.73
N GLY A 43 -2.56 12.42 12.60
CA GLY A 43 -1.71 12.45 11.42
C GLY A 43 -0.64 11.36 11.50
N VAL A 44 -0.61 10.49 10.49
CA VAL A 44 0.29 9.34 10.45
C VAL A 44 1.07 9.28 9.13
N LEU A 45 2.20 8.60 9.13
CA LEU A 45 2.79 8.04 7.92
C LEU A 45 2.35 6.58 7.81
N VAL A 46 1.88 6.22 6.63
CA VAL A 46 1.53 4.85 6.24
C VAL A 46 2.73 4.27 5.52
N CYS A 47 3.29 3.21 6.10
CA CYS A 47 4.46 2.52 5.60
C CYS A 47 4.04 1.11 5.13
N ILE A 48 4.32 0.78 3.87
CA ILE A 48 3.99 -0.51 3.26
C ILE A 48 5.23 -1.05 2.57
N ARG A 49 5.62 -2.28 2.92
CA ARG A 49 6.74 -2.96 2.30
C ARG A 49 6.32 -3.57 0.96
N PRO A 50 7.15 -3.49 -0.09
CA PRO A 50 6.84 -4.03 -1.40
C PRO A 50 6.55 -5.54 -1.39
N GLU A 51 7.23 -6.32 -0.56
CA GLU A 51 7.02 -7.76 -0.41
C GLU A 51 5.69 -8.13 0.25
N ASP A 52 5.06 -7.18 0.96
CA ASP A 52 3.74 -7.37 1.58
C ASP A 52 2.58 -7.04 0.63
N VAL A 53 2.88 -6.59 -0.60
CA VAL A 53 1.89 -6.26 -1.62
C VAL A 53 1.79 -7.41 -2.63
N THR A 54 0.64 -8.09 -2.63
CA THR A 54 0.32 -9.09 -3.64
C THR A 54 -0.45 -8.45 -4.80
N LEU A 55 -0.11 -8.80 -6.03
CA LEU A 55 -0.84 -8.36 -7.22
C LEU A 55 -1.73 -9.47 -7.75
N GLY A 56 -2.94 -9.10 -8.14
CA GLY A 56 -3.88 -9.97 -8.84
C GLY A 56 -4.53 -9.26 -10.03
N PRO A 57 -5.28 -10.00 -10.86
CA PRO A 57 -6.02 -9.43 -11.98
C PRO A 57 -7.09 -8.43 -11.47
N PRO A 58 -7.57 -7.53 -12.34
CA PRO A 58 -8.73 -6.70 -12.06
C PRO A 58 -9.94 -7.54 -11.63
N GLY A 59 -10.64 -7.10 -10.59
CA GLY A 59 -11.84 -7.77 -10.08
C GLY A 59 -11.91 -7.77 -8.56
N ASP A 60 -13.04 -8.24 -8.05
CA ASP A 60 -13.29 -8.47 -6.63
C ASP A 60 -12.59 -9.72 -6.09
N GLY A 61 -12.30 -10.70 -6.96
CA GLY A 61 -11.66 -11.95 -6.61
C GLY A 61 -12.45 -12.76 -5.56
N GLY A 62 -11.84 -13.79 -5.00
CA GLY A 62 -12.44 -14.57 -3.92
C GLY A 62 -12.25 -13.92 -2.53
N PRO A 63 -13.03 -14.33 -1.51
CA PRO A 63 -12.88 -13.85 -0.15
C PRO A 63 -11.50 -14.20 0.42
N THR A 64 -10.87 -13.26 1.11
CA THR A 64 -9.56 -13.41 1.76
C THR A 64 -9.54 -12.68 3.10
N SER A 65 -8.62 -13.04 3.99
CA SER A 65 -8.37 -12.26 5.22
C SER A 65 -7.65 -10.93 4.98
N ALA A 66 -7.13 -10.69 3.77
CA ALA A 66 -6.59 -9.39 3.40
C ALA A 66 -7.72 -8.35 3.37
N ARG A 67 -7.49 -7.25 4.08
CA ARG A 67 -8.48 -6.19 4.29
C ARG A 67 -8.38 -5.06 3.29
N ASN A 68 -7.20 -4.87 2.71
CA ASN A 68 -6.95 -3.83 1.74
C ASN A 68 -6.89 -4.44 0.36
N ARG A 69 -7.82 -4.03 -0.50
CA ARG A 69 -7.84 -4.35 -1.93
C ARG A 69 -7.96 -3.06 -2.71
N LEU A 70 -6.88 -2.70 -3.38
CA LEU A 70 -6.69 -1.41 -3.99
C LEU A 70 -6.59 -1.60 -5.50
N PRO A 71 -7.63 -1.21 -6.28
CA PRO A 71 -7.49 -1.09 -7.72
C PRO A 71 -6.35 -0.14 -8.04
N ALA A 72 -5.44 -0.58 -8.91
CA ALA A 72 -4.23 0.13 -9.24
C ALA A 72 -3.87 -0.03 -10.72
N THR A 73 -3.08 0.91 -11.23
CA THR A 73 -2.49 0.84 -12.58
C THR A 73 -0.98 0.73 -12.45
N VAL A 74 -0.38 -0.22 -13.18
CA VAL A 74 1.08 -0.35 -13.24
C VAL A 74 1.66 0.87 -13.96
N THR A 75 2.55 1.60 -13.30
CA THR A 75 3.20 2.78 -13.86
C THR A 75 4.61 2.47 -14.35
N ARG A 76 5.32 1.56 -13.68
CA ARG A 76 6.68 1.18 -14.06
C ARG A 76 7.04 -0.22 -13.57
N ILE A 77 7.90 -0.90 -14.31
CA ILE A 77 8.45 -2.20 -13.97
C ILE A 77 9.97 -2.11 -14.07
N THR A 78 10.67 -2.51 -13.01
CA THR A 78 12.13 -2.49 -12.96
C THR A 78 12.66 -3.83 -12.45
N PRO A 79 13.62 -4.48 -13.14
CA PRO A 79 14.30 -5.67 -12.63
C PRO A 79 14.97 -5.41 -11.27
N ALA A 80 14.83 -6.35 -10.34
CA ALA A 80 15.39 -6.25 -8.98
C ALA A 80 16.00 -7.60 -8.55
N GLY A 81 17.07 -8.01 -9.23
CA GLY A 81 17.72 -9.30 -9.01
C GLY A 81 16.82 -10.48 -9.42
N PRO A 82 16.49 -11.43 -8.52
CA PRO A 82 15.53 -12.50 -8.81
C PRO A 82 14.08 -12.00 -8.89
N TRP A 83 13.83 -10.81 -8.35
CA TRP A 83 12.52 -10.19 -8.27
C TRP A 83 12.31 -9.13 -9.35
N VAL A 84 11.10 -8.60 -9.37
CA VAL A 84 10.68 -7.47 -10.19
C VAL A 84 10.00 -6.46 -9.29
N ARG A 85 10.48 -5.22 -9.33
CA ARG A 85 9.84 -4.08 -8.67
C ARG A 85 8.77 -3.53 -9.60
N VAL A 86 7.55 -3.45 -9.11
CA VAL A 86 6.39 -2.90 -9.83
C VAL A 86 5.92 -1.66 -9.11
N GLU A 87 6.03 -0.51 -9.76
CA GLU A 87 5.47 0.75 -9.30
C GLU A 87 4.03 0.87 -9.80
N LEU A 88 3.14 1.30 -8.93
CA LEU A 88 1.69 1.30 -9.11
C LEU A 88 1.11 2.65 -8.71
N ASP A 89 0.08 3.09 -9.41
CA ASP A 89 -0.82 4.15 -8.96
C ASP A 89 -2.13 3.54 -8.45
N ALA A 90 -2.34 3.60 -7.14
CA ALA A 90 -3.55 3.16 -6.46
C ALA A 90 -4.44 4.34 -6.01
N GLY A 91 -4.24 5.55 -6.55
CA GLY A 91 -4.67 6.82 -5.95
C GLY A 91 -3.61 7.42 -5.01
N PHE A 92 -2.52 6.69 -4.80
CA PHE A 92 -1.26 7.11 -4.25
C PHE A 92 -0.15 6.19 -4.80
N PRO A 93 1.12 6.62 -4.79
CA PRO A 93 2.21 5.76 -5.23
C PRO A 93 2.34 4.52 -4.34
N LEU A 94 2.29 3.35 -4.93
CA LEU A 94 2.46 2.06 -4.26
C LEU A 94 3.53 1.25 -4.99
N VAL A 95 4.23 0.38 -4.26
CA VAL A 95 5.25 -0.50 -4.82
C VAL A 95 4.95 -1.92 -4.41
N ALA A 96 5.07 -2.85 -5.35
CA ALA A 96 5.12 -4.28 -5.09
C ALA A 96 6.49 -4.85 -5.52
N LEU A 97 6.93 -5.89 -4.82
CA LEU A 97 8.08 -6.70 -5.20
C LEU A 97 7.59 -8.13 -5.44
N ILE A 98 7.57 -8.54 -6.71
CA ILE A 98 7.01 -9.83 -7.13
C ILE A 98 8.06 -10.65 -7.86
N THR A 99 7.74 -11.91 -8.14
CA THR A 99 8.60 -12.76 -8.98
C THR A 99 8.44 -12.43 -10.47
N LYS A 100 9.44 -12.77 -11.28
CA LYS A 100 9.34 -12.69 -12.75
C LYS A 100 8.19 -13.56 -13.28
N GLN A 101 8.03 -14.75 -12.71
CA GLN A 101 6.95 -15.66 -13.07
C GLN A 101 5.57 -15.02 -12.83
N SER A 102 5.36 -14.37 -11.68
CA SER A 102 4.10 -13.68 -11.39
C SER A 102 3.83 -12.52 -12.34
N LEU A 103 4.88 -11.80 -12.77
CA LEU A 103 4.74 -10.74 -13.77
C LEU A 103 4.24 -11.29 -15.11
N GLU A 104 4.81 -12.42 -15.55
CA GLU A 104 4.46 -13.10 -16.80
C GLU A 104 3.05 -13.71 -16.73
N GLU A 105 2.73 -14.44 -15.67
CA GLU A 105 1.41 -15.07 -15.46
C GLU A 105 0.28 -14.03 -15.43
N LEU A 106 0.52 -12.88 -14.81
CA LEU A 106 -0.44 -11.78 -14.75
C LEU A 106 -0.39 -10.88 -15.99
N SER A 107 0.52 -11.12 -16.94
CA SER A 107 0.72 -10.32 -18.16
C SER A 107 0.82 -8.82 -17.86
N LEU A 108 1.56 -8.47 -16.81
CA LEU A 108 1.69 -7.08 -16.36
C LEU A 108 2.68 -6.30 -17.22
N ALA A 109 2.26 -5.12 -17.66
CA ALA A 109 3.07 -4.13 -18.35
C ALA A 109 2.69 -2.73 -17.83
N PRO A 110 3.50 -1.68 -18.08
CA PRO A 110 3.06 -0.31 -17.82
C PRO A 110 1.72 -0.04 -18.51
N GLY A 111 0.75 0.49 -17.76
CA GLY A 111 -0.63 0.69 -18.20
C GLY A 111 -1.59 -0.45 -17.84
N SER A 112 -1.10 -1.62 -17.42
CA SER A 112 -1.97 -2.72 -16.99
C SER A 112 -2.74 -2.35 -15.72
N ALA A 113 -4.04 -2.68 -15.70
CA ALA A 113 -4.84 -2.65 -14.48
C ALA A 113 -4.53 -3.89 -13.63
N ALA A 114 -4.45 -3.71 -12.31
CA ALA A 114 -4.24 -4.76 -11.33
C ALA A 114 -4.96 -4.42 -10.02
N VAL A 115 -5.08 -5.41 -9.14
CA VAL A 115 -5.53 -5.18 -7.75
C VAL A 115 -4.38 -5.49 -6.81
N ALA A 116 -3.94 -4.47 -6.07
CA ALA A 116 -2.98 -4.61 -5.00
C ALA A 116 -3.70 -5.04 -3.72
N THR A 117 -3.33 -6.20 -3.19
CA THR A 117 -3.94 -6.79 -2.00
C THR A 117 -2.91 -6.86 -0.87
N LEU A 118 -3.28 -6.36 0.31
CA LEU A 118 -2.42 -6.32 1.48
C LEU A 118 -3.20 -6.56 2.79
N LYS A 119 -2.56 -7.23 3.75
CA LYS A 119 -3.15 -7.44 5.08
C LYS A 119 -3.09 -6.14 5.87
N ALA A 120 -4.11 -5.88 6.70
CA ALA A 120 -4.08 -4.74 7.62
C ALA A 120 -2.88 -4.80 8.58
N THR A 121 -2.41 -6.01 8.92
CA THR A 121 -1.25 -6.25 9.78
C THR A 121 0.10 -5.92 9.11
N ALA A 122 0.13 -5.76 7.79
CA ALA A 122 1.33 -5.39 7.04
C ALA A 122 1.41 -3.88 6.75
N VAL A 123 0.40 -3.12 7.20
CA VAL A 123 0.39 -1.66 7.10
C VAL A 123 0.90 -1.09 8.42
N HIS A 124 2.06 -0.44 8.38
CA HIS A 124 2.66 0.16 9.57
C HIS A 124 2.31 1.63 9.66
N LEU A 125 1.86 2.07 10.84
CA LEU A 125 1.54 3.46 11.12
C LEU A 125 2.63 4.08 12.00
N ILE A 126 3.21 5.18 11.52
CA ILE A 126 4.14 6.00 12.32
C ILE A 126 3.45 7.32 12.62
N ARG A 127 3.21 7.61 13.90
CA ARG A 127 2.61 8.89 14.31
C ARG A 127 3.56 10.03 13.94
N ARG A 128 3.03 11.04 13.25
CA ARG A 128 3.80 12.26 12.99
C ARG A 128 3.76 13.11 14.26
N GLN A 129 4.80 13.00 15.09
CA GLN A 129 4.97 13.94 16.20
C GLN A 129 5.14 15.33 15.59
N VAL A 130 4.17 16.21 15.79
CA VAL A 130 4.39 17.63 15.59
C VAL A 130 5.26 18.04 16.77
N THR A 131 6.56 18.18 16.56
CA THR A 131 7.44 18.84 17.51
C THR A 131 6.88 20.26 17.67
N GLY A 132 6.15 20.47 18.75
CA GLY A 132 5.79 21.80 19.21
C GLY A 132 7.08 22.47 19.63
N ASP A 133 7.58 23.36 18.79
CA ASP A 133 8.59 24.33 19.16
C ASP A 133 7.98 25.21 20.27
N ARG A 134 8.61 25.18 21.45
CA ARG A 134 8.35 26.08 22.58
C ARG A 134 9.63 26.83 22.86
#